data_AF-A0A2M8CTN4-F1
#
_entry.id   AF-A0A2M8CTN4-F1
#
_cell.length_a   1.000
_cell.length_b   1.000
_cell.length_c   1.000
_cell.angle_alpha   90.00
_cell.angle_beta   90.00
_cell.angle_gamma   90.00
#
_symmetry.space_group_name_H-M   'P 1'
#
loop_
_entity.id
_entity.type
_entity.pdbx_description
1 polymer ?
#
loop_
_entity_poly.entity_id
_entity_poly.type
_entity_poly.pdbx_seq_one_letter_code
_entity_poly.pdbx_strand_id
1 'polypeptide(L)'
;MLTMTETILEPLWSRLQEPARPSTKPADFLLLLSALDEGWQILEAVRWLPFNGNDSGLYLVTIFHPRALLTRAISIRHAPEVAALLKNESVILVNTQPGD
;
A
#
# COMPACT_ATOMS: atom_id res chain seq x y z
N MET A 1 -9.79 3.72 -50.06
CA MET A 1 -9.34 4.55 -48.93
C MET A 1 -10.10 4.05 -47.71
N LEU A 2 -9.48 3.21 -46.88
CA LEU A 2 -10.12 2.57 -45.72
C LEU A 2 -9.87 3.45 -44.49
N THR A 3 -10.92 4.05 -43.95
CA THR A 3 -10.89 4.76 -42.66
C THR A 3 -10.79 3.72 -41.55
N MET A 4 -9.61 3.59 -40.95
CA MET A 4 -9.45 2.87 -39.69
C MET A 4 -10.05 3.73 -38.58
N THR A 5 -11.22 3.31 -38.09
CA THR A 5 -11.75 3.80 -36.82
C THR A 5 -10.90 3.15 -35.74
N GLU A 6 -9.91 3.88 -35.22
CA GLU A 6 -9.22 3.49 -33.99
C GLU A 6 -10.26 3.41 -32.88
N THR A 7 -10.71 2.20 -32.58
CA THR A 7 -11.41 1.92 -31.34
C THR A 7 -10.39 2.18 -30.23
N ILE A 8 -10.43 3.39 -29.67
CA ILE A 8 -9.72 3.72 -28.43
C ILE A 8 -10.27 2.74 -27.39
N LEU A 9 -9.56 1.64 -27.21
CA LEU A 9 -9.73 0.77 -26.06
C LEU A 9 -9.31 1.64 -24.88
N GLU A 10 -10.28 2.28 -24.23
CA GLU A 10 -10.10 2.69 -22.85
C GLU A 10 -9.44 1.50 -22.14
N PRO A 11 -8.37 1.70 -21.35
CA PRO A 11 -7.72 0.62 -20.66
C PRO A 11 -8.75 -0.07 -19.76
N LEU A 12 -9.32 -1.17 -20.26
CA LEU A 12 -10.32 -2.00 -19.59
C LEU A 12 -9.76 -2.51 -18.24
N TRP A 13 -8.43 -2.53 -18.16
CA TRP A 13 -7.64 -2.83 -16.97
C TRP A 13 -7.84 -1.84 -15.81
N SER A 14 -8.19 -0.58 -16.09
CA SER A 14 -8.35 0.46 -15.06
C SER A 14 -9.60 0.26 -14.22
N ARG A 15 -10.69 -0.22 -14.81
CA ARG A 15 -12.00 -0.35 -14.12
C ARG A 15 -12.13 -1.63 -13.30
N LEU A 16 -11.44 -2.71 -13.69
CA LEU A 16 -11.44 -3.97 -12.91
C LEU A 16 -10.61 -3.87 -11.62
N GLN A 17 -9.75 -2.85 -11.51
CA GLN A 17 -9.00 -2.54 -10.28
C GLN A 17 -9.63 -1.41 -9.46
N GLU A 18 -10.67 -0.74 -9.97
CA GLU A 18 -11.44 0.20 -9.16
C GLU A 18 -12.35 -0.60 -8.22
N PRO A 19 -12.24 -0.40 -6.89
CA PRO A 19 -13.14 -1.06 -5.96
C PRO A 19 -14.59 -0.64 -6.29
N ALA A 20 -15.51 -1.63 -6.31
CA ALA A 20 -16.92 -1.44 -6.68
C ALA A 20 -17.68 -0.40 -5.82
N ARG A 21 -17.04 0.07 -4.74
CA ARG A 21 -17.47 1.21 -3.93
C ARG A 21 -16.23 2.09 -3.67
N PRO A 22 -16.35 3.42 -3.72
CA PRO A 22 -15.27 4.30 -3.29
C PRO A 22 -14.96 3.98 -1.82
N SER A 23 -13.81 3.37 -1.59
CA SER A 23 -13.28 3.21 -0.26
C SER A 23 -12.78 4.57 0.20
N THR A 24 -13.18 4.99 1.40
CA THR A 24 -12.54 6.15 2.06
C THR A 24 -11.09 5.86 2.44
N LYS A 25 -10.67 4.59 2.34
CA LYS A 25 -9.32 4.13 2.64
C LYS A 25 -8.39 4.25 1.42
N PRO A 26 -7.13 4.66 1.61
CA PRO A 26 -6.14 4.70 0.55
C PRO A 26 -5.98 3.34 -0.16
N ALA A 27 -5.78 3.34 -1.47
CA ALA A 27 -5.57 2.12 -2.26
C ALA A 27 -4.41 1.28 -1.71
N ASP A 28 -3.33 1.93 -1.25
CA ASP A 28 -2.16 1.26 -0.67
C ASP A 28 -2.50 0.50 0.62
N PHE A 29 -3.44 1.00 1.40
CA PHE A 29 -3.89 0.31 2.61
C PHE A 29 -4.77 -0.90 2.27
N LEU A 30 -5.62 -0.79 1.25
CA LEU A 30 -6.38 -1.95 0.75
C LEU A 30 -5.46 -3.03 0.18
N LEU A 31 -4.39 -2.65 -0.50
CA LEU A 31 -3.38 -3.57 -0.99
C LEU A 31 -2.71 -4.34 0.16
N LEU A 32 -2.33 -3.64 1.24
CA LEU A 32 -1.77 -4.29 2.43
C LEU A 32 -2.77 -5.28 3.04
N LEU A 33 -4.03 -4.88 3.24
CA LEU A 33 -5.06 -5.76 3.79
C LEU A 33 -5.27 -7.00 2.90
N SER A 34 -5.33 -6.82 1.58
CA SER A 34 -5.49 -7.92 0.64
C SER A 34 -4.31 -8.89 0.68
N ALA A 35 -3.08 -8.38 0.80
CA ALA A 35 -1.90 -9.21 0.97
C ALA A 35 -1.96 -10.03 2.27
N LEU A 36 -2.38 -9.41 3.38
CA LEU A 36 -2.56 -10.12 4.65
C LEU A 36 -3.62 -11.22 4.56
N ASP A 37 -4.75 -10.95 3.89
CA ASP A 37 -5.81 -11.94 3.65
C ASP A 37 -5.32 -13.13 2.79
N GLU A 38 -4.38 -12.90 1.87
CA GLU A 38 -3.69 -13.94 1.09
C GLU A 38 -2.63 -14.71 1.91
N GLY A 39 -2.37 -14.31 3.15
CA GLY A 39 -1.40 -14.94 4.04
C GLY A 39 0.03 -14.42 3.88
N TRP A 40 0.21 -13.21 3.34
CA TRP A 40 1.49 -12.50 3.44
C TRP A 40 1.72 -12.09 4.90
N GLN A 41 2.99 -11.98 5.28
CA GLN A 41 3.42 -11.60 6.62
C GLN A 41 4.12 -10.25 6.58
N ILE A 42 3.84 -9.39 7.56
CA ILE A 42 4.62 -8.16 7.74
C ILE A 42 5.92 -8.53 8.45
N LEU A 43 7.05 -8.20 7.84
CA LEU A 43 8.38 -8.40 8.43
C LEU A 43 8.78 -7.20 9.29
N GLU A 44 8.58 -6.01 8.76
CA GLU A 44 8.96 -4.75 9.38
C GLU A 44 8.11 -3.60 8.84
N ALA A 45 8.00 -2.54 9.63
CA ALA A 45 7.41 -1.29 9.19
C ALA A 45 8.29 -0.12 9.63
N VAL A 46 8.67 0.72 8.68
CA VAL A 46 9.44 1.92 8.92
C VAL A 46 8.50 3.12 8.81
N ARG A 47 8.43 3.94 9.85
CA ARG A 47 7.68 5.20 9.84
C ARG A 47 8.59 6.32 9.38
N TRP A 48 8.29 6.86 8.21
CA TRP A 48 8.91 8.05 7.63
C TRP A 48 8.12 9.27 8.06
N LEU A 49 8.73 10.10 8.91
CA LEU A 49 8.15 11.35 9.39
C LEU A 49 8.68 12.53 8.58
N PRO A 50 7.83 13.43 8.06
CA PRO A 50 8.31 14.65 7.47
C PRO A 50 8.88 15.57 8.57
N PHE A 51 9.92 16.32 8.23
CA PHE A 51 10.71 17.15 9.15
C PHE A 51 9.89 18.25 9.87
N ASN A 52 8.70 18.57 9.36
CA ASN A 52 7.85 19.66 9.82
C ASN A 52 6.76 19.25 10.83
N GLY A 53 6.83 18.04 11.41
CA GLY A 53 6.00 17.65 12.55
C GLY A 53 4.51 17.42 12.24
N ASN A 54 4.10 17.49 10.96
CA ASN A 54 2.77 17.07 10.56
C ASN A 54 2.67 15.54 10.55
N ASP A 55 1.56 15.01 11.03
CA ASP A 55 1.19 13.57 10.99
C ASP A 55 0.97 13.05 9.54
N SER A 56 1.42 13.77 8.53
CA SER A 56 1.38 13.40 7.11
C SER A 56 2.52 12.45 6.70
N GLY A 57 3.00 11.62 7.63
CA GLY A 57 4.06 10.64 7.39
C GLY A 57 3.68 9.54 6.41
N LEU A 58 4.65 8.71 6.07
CA LEU A 58 4.46 7.48 5.31
C LEU A 58 4.94 6.31 6.17
N TYR A 59 4.28 5.16 6.03
CA TYR A 59 4.80 3.88 6.48
C TYR A 59 5.36 3.16 5.26
N LEU A 60 6.61 2.74 5.33
CA LEU A 60 7.17 1.76 4.42
C LEU A 60 7.05 0.39 5.09
N VAL A 61 6.14 -0.44 4.60
CA VAL A 61 5.86 -1.77 5.16
C VAL A 61 6.49 -2.82 4.27
N THR A 62 7.40 -3.61 4.83
CA THR A 62 8.00 -4.76 4.13
C THR A 62 7.16 -6.00 4.43
N ILE A 63 6.62 -6.62 3.38
CA ILE A 63 5.81 -7.83 3.45
C ILE A 63 6.47 -8.99 2.73
N PHE A 64 6.20 -10.22 3.20
CA PHE A 64 6.77 -11.46 2.70
C PHE A 64 5.69 -12.50 2.41
N HIS A 65 5.76 -13.12 1.24
CA HIS A 65 4.92 -14.24 0.87
C HIS A 65 5.64 -15.58 1.17
N PRO A 66 5.14 -16.42 2.10
CA PRO A 66 5.86 -17.62 2.53
C PRO A 66 5.94 -18.74 1.49
N ARG A 67 4.91 -18.89 0.64
CA ARG A 67 4.93 -19.92 -0.43
C ARG A 67 5.71 -19.49 -1.67
N ALA A 68 5.58 -18.23 -2.09
CA ALA A 68 6.28 -17.71 -3.25
C ALA A 68 7.72 -17.28 -2.96
N LEU A 69 8.09 -17.16 -1.68
CA LEU A 69 9.39 -16.64 -1.21
C LEU A 69 9.72 -15.26 -1.78
N LEU A 70 8.72 -14.38 -1.81
CA LEU A 70 8.82 -13.03 -2.36
C LEU A 70 8.67 -11.98 -1.28
N THR A 71 9.51 -10.96 -1.35
CA THR A 71 9.44 -9.77 -0.49
C THR A 71 9.01 -8.56 -1.31
N ARG A 72 8.14 -7.72 -0.76
CA ARG A 72 7.74 -6.44 -1.36
C ARG A 72 7.67 -5.35 -0.31
N ALA A 73 7.94 -4.12 -0.72
CA ALA A 73 7.74 -2.94 0.11
C ALA A 73 6.49 -2.18 -0.38
N ILE A 74 5.65 -1.76 0.55
CA ILE A 74 4.46 -0.95 0.27
C ILE A 74 4.57 0.36 1.04
N SER A 75 4.47 1.48 0.32
CA SER A 75 4.38 2.81 0.92
C SER A 75 2.92 3.15 1.19
N ILE A 76 2.58 3.41 2.44
CA ILE A 76 1.21 3.69 2.87
C ILE A 76 1.18 5.03 3.59
N ARG A 77 0.24 5.90 3.25
CA ARG A 77 0.05 7.15 4.00
C ARG A 77 -0.24 6.86 5.46
N HIS A 78 0.36 7.66 6.34
CA HIS A 78 0.07 7.62 7.75
C HIS A 78 -1.42 7.86 7.98
N ALA A 79 -2.06 6.92 8.66
CA ALA A 79 -3.44 6.99 9.08
C ALA A 79 -3.59 6.22 10.40
N PRO A 80 -4.54 6.62 11.29
CA PRO A 80 -4.75 5.93 12.56
C PRO A 80 -5.05 4.43 12.41
N GLU A 81 -5.76 4.05 11.35
CA GLU A 81 -6.09 2.66 11.04
C GLU A 81 -4.86 1.81 10.73
N VAL A 82 -3.88 2.38 10.03
CA VAL A 82 -2.62 1.71 9.69
C VAL A 82 -1.78 1.51 10.95
N ALA A 83 -1.70 2.52 11.81
CA ALA A 83 -0.99 2.43 13.09
C ALA A 83 -1.61 1.37 14.00
N ALA A 84 -2.94 1.27 14.05
CA ALA A 84 -3.65 0.26 14.82
C ALA A 84 -3.39 -1.16 14.29
N LEU A 85 -3.39 -1.34 12.95
CA LEU A 85 -3.07 -2.61 12.31
C LEU A 85 -1.65 -3.06 12.66
N LEU A 86 -0.65 -2.20 12.45
CA LEU A 86 0.76 -2.52 12.71
C LEU A 86 1.01 -2.86 14.19
N LYS A 87 0.28 -2.20 15.11
CA LYS A 87 0.33 -2.52 16.54
C LYS A 87 -0.26 -3.90 16.84
N ASN A 88 -1.37 -4.26 16.23
CA ASN A 88 -2.02 -5.57 16.43
C ASN A 88 -1.16 -6.71 15.88
N GLU A 89 -0.50 -6.49 14.75
CA GLU A 89 0.44 -7.44 14.12
C GLU A 89 1.79 -7.52 14.86
N SER A 90 1.95 -6.81 15.99
CA SER A 90 3.17 -6.76 16.81
C SER A 90 4.43 -6.38 16.01
N VAL A 91 4.24 -5.56 14.97
CA VAL A 91 5.33 -5.17 14.07
C VAL A 91 6.22 -4.15 14.77
N ILE A 92 7.53 -4.37 14.72
CA ILE A 92 8.51 -3.41 15.22
C ILE A 92 8.50 -2.19 14.30
N LEU A 93 8.08 -1.05 14.86
CA LEU A 93 8.08 0.24 14.18
C LEU A 93 9.45 0.91 14.35
N VAL A 94 10.18 1.06 13.26
CA VAL A 94 11.41 1.86 13.23
C VAL A 94 11.07 3.25 12.75
N ASN A 95 11.35 4.28 13.54
CA ASN A 95 11.16 5.66 13.10
C ASN A 95 12.43 6.15 12.40
N THR A 96 12.30 6.66 11.18
CA THR A 96 13.42 7.25 10.44
C THR A 96 13.05 8.68 10.02
N GLN A 97 13.95 9.63 10.31
CA GLN A 97 13.85 10.98 9.77
C GLN A 97 14.66 11.07 8.47
N PRO A 98 14.22 11.88 7.49
CA PRO A 98 15.05 12.14 6.31
C PRO A 98 16.28 12.96 6.76
N GLY A 99 17.44 12.32 6.91
CA GLY A 99 18.70 12.99 7.27
C GLY A 99 19.72 12.16 8.06
N ASP A 100 19.39 10.95 8.52
CA ASP A 100 20.33 10.01 9.16
C ASP A 100 21.08 9.12 8.15
#